data_AF-A0A6N7JTH3-F1
#
_entry.id   AF-A0A6N7JTH3-F1
#
_cell.length_a   1.000
_cell.length_b   1.000
_cell.length_c   1.000
_cell.angle_alpha   90.00
_cell.angle_beta   90.00
_cell.angle_gamma   90.00
#
_symmetry.space_group_name_H-M   'P 1'
#
loop_
_entity.id
_entity.type
_entity.pdbx_description
1 polymer ?
#
loop_
_entity_poly.entity_id
_entity_poly.type
_entity_poly.pdbx_seq_one_letter_code
_entity_poly.pdbx_strand_id
1 'polypeptide(L)'
;MIAIVGYTVDQRLQARLRLRQLPDQQRAAWLDVAEEEFRAFGFEGASLNRILTRASLSKGQAYYYFADKGKLYRAVIEHAITELACLIDAKPVQPESVADYWRQTAALFGHVTAVLKRNDRLAELGRGIYQDAAAQAAIADLLEALHARFERLIEAGQQSADDPPSAAPGSRRQS
;
A
#
# COMPACT_ATOMS: atom_id res chain seq x y z
N MET A 1 25.99 26.21 17.41
CA MET A 1 24.64 26.62 16.94
C MET A 1 24.58 26.30 15.45
N ILE A 2 23.90 25.29 14.89
CA ILE A 2 22.90 24.30 15.34
C ILE A 2 23.06 23.06 14.42
N ALA A 3 23.28 21.88 15.02
CA ALA A 3 23.22 20.58 14.35
C ALA A 3 21.87 19.93 14.68
N ILE A 4 20.82 20.22 13.89
CA ILE A 4 19.47 19.65 14.15
C ILE A 4 18.86 18.96 12.92
N VAL A 5 19.44 19.07 11.71
CA VAL A 5 18.82 18.49 10.49
C VAL A 5 19.20 17.01 10.26
N GLY A 6 20.26 16.49 10.88
CA GLY A 6 20.76 15.12 10.66
C GLY A 6 20.12 14.00 11.50
N TYR A 7 19.43 14.32 12.60
CA TYR A 7 19.00 13.31 13.59
C TYR A 7 17.63 12.65 13.29
N THR A 8 16.78 13.30 12.49
CA THR A 8 15.37 12.86 12.34
C THR A 8 15.19 11.79 11.26
N VAL A 9 16.08 11.73 10.26
CA VAL A 9 16.04 10.70 9.19
C VAL A 9 16.51 9.34 9.72
N ASP A 10 17.52 9.33 10.58
CA ASP A 10 18.13 8.11 11.13
C ASP A 10 17.19 7.33 12.05
N GLN A 11 16.47 8.01 12.95
CA GLN A 11 15.53 7.35 13.85
C GLN A 11 14.30 6.73 13.13
N ARG A 12 13.91 7.26 11.97
CA ARG A 12 12.83 6.70 11.14
C ARG A 12 13.27 5.41 10.45
N LEU A 13 14.48 5.37 9.93
CA LEU A 13 15.06 4.20 9.30
C LEU A 13 15.33 3.09 10.32
N GLN A 14 15.91 3.42 11.47
CA GLN A 14 16.25 2.43 12.50
C GLN A 14 15.04 1.72 13.11
N ALA A 15 13.93 2.43 13.34
CA ALA A 15 12.69 1.80 13.81
C ALA A 15 12.17 0.74 12.83
N ARG A 16 12.24 1.01 11.51
CA ARG A 16 11.81 0.07 10.46
C ARG A 16 12.71 -1.15 10.37
N LEU A 17 14.03 -0.96 10.50
CA LEU A 17 15.00 -2.06 10.50
C LEU A 17 14.75 -3.00 11.69
N ARG A 18 14.43 -2.45 12.87
CA ARG A 18 14.15 -3.23 14.08
C ARG A 18 12.85 -4.02 13.98
N LEU A 19 11.79 -3.43 13.43
CA LEU A 19 10.54 -4.14 13.22
C LEU A 19 10.74 -5.39 12.35
N ARG A 20 11.58 -5.28 11.30
CA ARG A 20 11.94 -6.41 10.44
C ARG A 20 12.76 -7.49 11.14
N GLN A 21 13.44 -7.17 12.24
CA GLN A 21 14.24 -8.11 13.03
C GLN A 21 13.42 -8.93 14.03
N LEU A 22 12.15 -8.59 14.28
CA LEU A 22 11.27 -9.42 15.10
C LEU A 22 10.98 -10.76 14.41
N PRO A 23 10.76 -11.84 15.19
CA PRO A 23 10.21 -13.08 14.67
C PRO A 23 8.94 -12.78 13.88
N ASP A 24 8.82 -13.37 12.68
CA ASP A 24 7.74 -13.04 11.74
C ASP A 24 6.35 -13.19 12.37
N GLN A 25 6.13 -14.24 13.18
CA GLN A 25 4.88 -14.48 13.88
C GLN A 25 4.54 -13.37 14.89
N GLN A 26 5.54 -12.86 15.61
CA GLN A 26 5.35 -11.78 16.59
C GLN A 26 5.06 -10.46 15.88
N ARG A 27 5.78 -10.18 14.79
CA ARG A 27 5.53 -8.99 13.95
C ARG A 27 4.13 -9.03 13.35
N ALA A 28 3.72 -10.18 12.82
CA ALA A 28 2.38 -10.37 12.26
C ALA A 28 1.29 -10.08 13.29
N ALA A 29 1.36 -10.72 14.47
CA ALA A 29 0.37 -10.51 15.53
C ALA A 29 0.21 -9.04 15.95
N TRP A 30 1.30 -8.26 15.94
CA TRP A 30 1.23 -6.83 16.25
C TRP A 30 0.60 -6.01 15.14
N LEU A 31 0.94 -6.33 13.89
CA LEU A 31 0.37 -5.67 12.72
C LEU A 31 -1.10 -6.03 12.55
N ASP A 32 -1.54 -7.24 12.91
CA ASP A 32 -2.94 -7.66 12.86
C ASP A 32 -3.80 -6.80 13.80
N VAL A 33 -3.37 -6.64 15.06
CA VAL A 33 -4.07 -5.79 16.03
C VAL A 33 -4.12 -4.33 15.58
N ALA A 34 -3.03 -3.83 14.98
CA ALA A 34 -2.98 -2.48 14.44
C ALA A 34 -3.90 -2.32 13.23
N GLU A 35 -3.94 -3.31 12.34
CA GLU A 35 -4.79 -3.31 11.15
C GLU A 35 -6.27 -3.25 11.55
N GLU A 36 -6.70 -4.11 12.47
CA GLU A 36 -8.08 -4.13 12.98
C GLU A 36 -8.49 -2.78 13.57
N GLU A 37 -7.60 -2.14 14.31
CA GLU A 37 -7.80 -0.81 14.87
C GLU A 37 -7.99 0.24 13.78
N PHE A 38 -7.10 0.30 12.79
CA PHE A 38 -7.17 1.29 11.72
C PHE A 38 -8.39 1.08 10.83
N ARG A 39 -8.81 -0.17 10.61
CA ARG A 39 -10.04 -0.48 9.87
C ARG A 39 -11.29 -0.06 10.64
N ALA A 40 -11.32 -0.27 11.96
CA ALA A 40 -12.47 0.06 12.78
C ALA A 40 -12.65 1.57 13.02
N PHE A 41 -11.56 2.32 13.16
CA PHE A 41 -11.61 3.71 13.63
C PHE A 41 -11.02 4.74 12.65
N GLY A 42 -10.50 4.30 11.51
CA GLY A 42 -9.73 5.16 10.60
C GLY A 42 -8.39 5.58 11.21
N PHE A 43 -7.62 6.39 10.48
CA PHE A 43 -6.31 6.83 10.97
C PHE A 43 -6.44 7.80 12.14
N GLU A 44 -7.30 8.83 12.05
CA GLU A 44 -7.52 9.77 13.14
C GLU A 44 -8.04 9.09 14.44
N GLY A 45 -9.07 8.26 14.34
CA GLY A 45 -9.71 7.62 15.49
C GLY A 45 -8.94 6.43 16.11
N ALA A 46 -7.95 5.88 15.38
CA ALA A 46 -7.10 4.81 15.89
C ALA A 46 -6.21 5.30 17.04
N SER A 47 -6.11 4.49 18.10
CA SER A 47 -5.36 4.80 19.31
C SER A 47 -4.16 3.88 19.44
N LEU A 48 -2.96 4.48 19.41
CA LEU A 48 -1.72 3.73 19.64
C LEU A 48 -1.75 3.01 21.00
N ASN A 49 -2.27 3.64 22.05
CA ASN A 49 -2.40 2.97 23.36
C ASN A 49 -3.32 1.75 23.29
N ARG A 50 -4.45 1.82 22.57
CA ARG A 50 -5.39 0.69 22.43
C ARG A 50 -4.74 -0.47 21.68
N ILE A 51 -4.00 -0.17 20.61
CA ILE A 51 -3.20 -1.16 19.89
C ILE A 51 -2.19 -1.84 20.82
N LEU A 52 -1.41 -1.05 21.57
CA LEU A 52 -0.38 -1.59 22.46
C LEU A 52 -0.95 -2.47 23.57
N THR A 53 -2.06 -2.03 24.20
CA THR A 53 -2.75 -2.83 25.20
C THR A 53 -3.24 -4.15 24.62
N ARG A 54 -3.87 -4.13 23.43
CA ARG A 54 -4.39 -5.34 22.76
C ARG A 54 -3.26 -6.27 22.28
N ALA A 55 -2.13 -5.72 21.85
CA ALA A 55 -0.95 -6.47 21.44
C ALA A 55 -0.09 -6.96 22.63
N SER A 56 -0.51 -6.71 23.87
CA SER A 56 0.26 -7.01 25.09
C SER A 56 1.67 -6.42 25.09
N LEU A 57 1.80 -5.20 24.55
CA LEU A 57 3.06 -4.47 24.46
C LEU A 57 3.19 -3.42 25.57
N SER A 58 4.36 -3.38 26.21
CA SER A 58 4.70 -2.26 27.09
C SER A 58 4.94 -0.98 26.28
N LYS A 59 4.72 0.19 26.90
CA LYS A 59 5.05 1.48 26.29
C LYS A 59 6.54 1.57 25.90
N GLY A 60 7.44 0.97 26.68
CA GLY A 60 8.86 0.91 26.35
C GLY A 60 9.16 0.15 25.05
N GLN A 61 8.50 -0.99 24.83
CA GLN A 61 8.58 -1.74 23.57
C GLN A 61 7.95 -0.96 22.42
N ALA A 62 6.85 -0.26 22.67
CA ALA A 62 6.19 0.59 21.68
C ALA A 62 7.13 1.65 21.11
N TYR A 63 7.75 2.46 21.98
CA TYR A 63 8.70 3.51 21.57
C TYR A 63 9.94 2.93 20.87
N TYR A 64 10.29 1.68 21.17
CA TYR A 64 11.41 0.99 20.55
C TYR A 64 11.14 0.60 19.07
N TYR A 65 9.91 0.16 18.75
CA TYR A 65 9.55 -0.33 17.40
C TYR A 65 8.75 0.67 16.56
N PHE A 66 7.87 1.46 17.18
CA PHE A 66 6.97 2.40 16.51
C PHE A 66 7.06 3.76 17.20
N ALA A 67 7.85 4.66 16.62
CA ALA A 67 8.02 5.98 17.18
C ALA A 67 6.69 6.78 17.21
N ASP A 68 5.77 6.52 16.27
CA ASP A 68 4.51 7.23 16.12
C ASP A 68 3.44 6.39 15.37
N LYS A 69 2.19 6.86 15.44
CA LYS A 69 1.00 6.27 14.78
C LYS A 69 1.18 6.17 13.25
N GLY A 70 1.84 7.16 12.64
CA GLY A 70 2.08 7.22 11.20
C GLY A 70 2.96 6.07 10.71
N LYS A 71 4.05 5.79 11.42
CA LYS A 71 4.95 4.66 11.09
C LYS A 71 4.26 3.31 11.23
N LEU A 72 3.44 3.14 12.27
CA LEU A 72 2.68 1.90 12.45
C LEU A 72 1.65 1.72 11.33
N TYR A 73 0.91 2.79 11.00
CA TYR A 73 -0.03 2.78 9.88
C TYR A 73 0.66 2.41 8.57
N ARG A 74 1.81 3.05 8.28
CA ARG A 74 2.60 2.72 7.11
C ARG A 74 3.00 1.24 7.06
N ALA A 75 3.45 0.67 8.18
CA ALA A 75 3.84 -0.74 8.24
C ALA A 75 2.65 -1.67 7.92
N VAL A 76 1.45 -1.33 8.38
CA VAL A 76 0.21 -2.03 8.05
C VAL A 76 -0.08 -1.93 6.54
N ILE A 77 0.01 -0.74 5.95
CA ILE A 77 -0.23 -0.55 4.51
C ILE A 77 0.80 -1.29 3.65
N GLU A 78 2.09 -1.29 4.02
CA GLU A 78 3.13 -2.03 3.30
C GLU A 78 2.89 -3.55 3.33
N HIS A 79 2.42 -4.08 4.47
CA HIS A 79 2.01 -5.47 4.58
C HIS A 79 0.81 -5.78 3.68
N ALA A 80 -0.23 -4.94 3.71
CA ALA A 80 -1.41 -5.08 2.87
C ALA A 80 -1.09 -5.04 1.36
N ILE A 81 -0.16 -4.19 0.93
CA ILE A 81 0.30 -4.14 -0.47
C ILE A 81 1.03 -5.41 -0.86
N THR A 82 1.86 -5.95 0.04
CA THR A 82 2.58 -7.21 -0.20
C THR A 82 1.61 -8.37 -0.33
N GLU A 83 0.60 -8.45 0.53
CA GLU A 83 -0.46 -9.45 0.43
C GLU A 83 -1.26 -9.30 -0.86
N LEU A 84 -1.66 -8.08 -1.23
CA LEU A 84 -2.35 -7.81 -2.49
C LEU A 84 -1.50 -8.28 -3.67
N ALA A 85 -0.20 -7.99 -3.68
CA ALA A 85 0.72 -8.41 -4.73
C ALA A 85 0.83 -9.95 -4.83
N CYS A 86 0.83 -10.65 -3.70
CA CYS A 86 0.79 -12.11 -3.67
C CYS A 86 -0.54 -12.68 -4.21
N LEU A 87 -1.67 -12.08 -3.82
CA LEU A 87 -3.00 -12.55 -4.25
C LEU A 87 -3.27 -12.36 -5.74
N ILE A 88 -2.72 -11.32 -6.36
CA ILE A 88 -2.85 -11.08 -7.80
C ILE A 88 -1.82 -11.86 -8.64
N ASP A 89 -0.95 -12.66 -8.01
CA ASP A 89 0.21 -13.34 -8.64
C ASP A 89 0.96 -12.36 -9.55
N ALA A 90 1.38 -11.21 -8.99
CA ALA A 90 1.97 -10.11 -9.73
C ALA A 90 3.27 -10.53 -10.43
N LYS A 91 3.16 -11.08 -11.64
CA LYS A 91 4.30 -11.36 -12.51
C LYS A 91 4.79 -10.08 -13.16
N PRO A 92 6.10 -9.91 -13.37
CA PRO A 92 6.62 -8.80 -14.14
C PRO A 92 5.98 -8.78 -15.53
N VAL A 93 5.31 -7.68 -15.86
CA VAL A 93 4.73 -7.46 -17.19
C VAL A 93 5.90 -7.37 -18.18
N GLN A 94 5.97 -8.33 -19.10
CA GLN A 94 6.94 -8.37 -20.21
C GLN A 94 6.12 -8.47 -21.50
N PRO A 95 5.70 -7.34 -22.06
CA PRO A 95 4.87 -7.35 -23.25
C PRO A 95 5.72 -7.63 -24.49
N GLU A 96 5.31 -8.63 -25.26
CA GLU A 96 5.92 -8.96 -26.56
C GLU A 96 5.39 -8.07 -27.69
N SER A 97 4.29 -7.35 -27.44
CA SER A 97 3.67 -6.41 -28.38
C SER A 97 2.87 -5.32 -27.65
N VAL A 98 2.48 -4.27 -28.38
CA VAL A 98 1.58 -3.20 -27.92
C VAL A 98 0.23 -3.75 -27.47
N ALA A 99 -0.31 -4.69 -28.22
CA ALA A 99 -1.58 -5.32 -27.88
C ALA A 99 -1.45 -6.19 -26.62
N ASP A 100 -0.33 -6.88 -26.46
CA ASP A 100 -0.01 -7.61 -25.21
C ASP A 100 0.15 -6.67 -24.03
N TYR A 101 0.76 -5.50 -24.23
CA TYR A 101 0.90 -4.48 -23.19
C TYR A 101 -0.47 -4.08 -22.61
N TRP A 102 -1.41 -3.69 -23.49
CA TRP A 102 -2.74 -3.28 -23.06
C TRP A 102 -3.55 -4.44 -22.46
N ARG A 103 -3.44 -5.64 -23.02
CA ARG A 103 -4.08 -6.85 -22.46
C ARG A 103 -3.57 -7.17 -21.05
N GLN A 104 -2.25 -7.20 -20.86
CA GLN A 104 -1.63 -7.52 -19.57
C GLN A 104 -1.95 -6.44 -18.52
N THR A 105 -1.96 -5.16 -18.93
CA THR A 105 -2.33 -4.04 -18.05
C THR A 105 -3.80 -4.12 -17.62
N ALA A 106 -4.72 -4.34 -18.56
CA ALA A 106 -6.14 -4.50 -18.24
C ALA A 106 -6.39 -5.73 -17.35
N ALA A 107 -5.70 -6.84 -17.61
CA ALA A 107 -5.77 -8.03 -16.77
C ALA A 107 -5.29 -7.77 -15.34
N LEU A 108 -4.18 -7.05 -15.16
CA LEU A 108 -3.67 -6.66 -13.85
C LEU A 108 -4.70 -5.84 -13.06
N PHE A 109 -5.28 -4.80 -13.67
CA PHE A 109 -6.34 -4.01 -13.03
C PHE A 109 -7.58 -4.86 -12.71
N GLY A 110 -7.94 -5.80 -13.61
CA GLY A 110 -8.99 -6.77 -13.40
C GLY A 110 -8.74 -7.64 -12.16
N HIS A 111 -7.52 -8.17 -11.99
CA HIS A 111 -7.12 -8.97 -10.84
C HIS A 111 -7.14 -8.15 -9.53
N VAL A 112 -6.57 -6.94 -9.53
CA VAL A 112 -6.61 -6.04 -8.37
C VAL A 112 -8.06 -5.76 -7.95
N THR A 113 -8.92 -5.42 -8.92
CA THR A 113 -10.34 -5.16 -8.66
C THR A 113 -11.05 -6.41 -8.13
N ALA A 114 -10.74 -7.59 -8.67
CA ALA A 114 -11.33 -8.85 -8.21
C ALA A 114 -10.92 -9.20 -6.77
N VAL A 115 -9.65 -8.98 -6.39
CA VAL A 115 -9.18 -9.18 -5.01
C VAL A 115 -9.87 -8.21 -4.07
N LEU A 116 -9.89 -6.91 -4.37
CA LEU A 116 -10.51 -5.90 -3.51
C LEU A 116 -12.02 -6.13 -3.33
N LYS A 117 -12.72 -6.69 -4.33
CA LYS A 117 -14.14 -7.05 -4.21
C LYS A 117 -14.41 -8.27 -3.31
N ARG A 118 -13.42 -9.16 -3.14
CA ARG A 118 -13.55 -10.42 -2.39
C ARG A 118 -12.90 -10.36 -1.01
N ASN A 119 -12.14 -9.31 -0.74
CA ASN A 119 -11.38 -9.15 0.48
C ASN A 119 -11.73 -7.78 1.10
N ASP A 120 -12.82 -7.75 1.88
CA ASP A 120 -13.33 -6.55 2.54
C ASP A 120 -12.25 -5.86 3.37
N ARG A 121 -11.39 -6.66 4.00
CA ARG A 121 -10.28 -6.20 4.81
C ARG A 121 -9.29 -5.32 4.03
N LEU A 122 -8.80 -5.80 2.88
CA LEU A 122 -7.92 -4.99 2.02
C LEU A 122 -8.65 -3.77 1.44
N ALA A 123 -9.94 -3.92 1.12
CA ALA A 123 -10.74 -2.84 0.59
C ALA A 123 -10.98 -1.71 1.62
N GLU A 124 -11.19 -2.05 2.89
CA GLU A 124 -11.33 -1.09 3.99
C GLU A 124 -10.06 -0.28 4.22
N LEU A 125 -8.90 -0.93 4.25
CA LEU A 125 -7.61 -0.24 4.34
C LEU A 125 -7.40 0.71 3.17
N GLY A 126 -7.68 0.24 1.94
CA GLY A 126 -7.63 1.05 0.74
C GLY A 126 -8.52 2.29 0.83
N ARG A 127 -9.78 2.13 1.27
CA ARG A 127 -10.70 3.26 1.47
C ARG A 127 -10.22 4.25 2.53
N GLY A 128 -9.64 3.76 3.62
CA GLY A 128 -9.10 4.61 4.69
C GLY A 128 -8.02 5.59 4.20
N ILE A 129 -7.21 5.19 3.21
CA ILE A 129 -6.23 6.07 2.57
C ILE A 129 -6.89 7.24 1.83
N TYR A 130 -8.03 7.04 1.18
CA TYR A 130 -8.68 8.09 0.39
C TYR A 130 -9.47 9.10 1.23
N GLN A 131 -9.88 8.71 2.43
CA GLN A 131 -10.79 9.50 3.27
C GLN A 131 -10.08 10.42 4.27
N ASP A 132 -8.77 10.23 4.49
CA ASP A 132 -8.04 10.86 5.58
C ASP A 132 -6.70 11.45 5.09
N ALA A 133 -6.58 12.79 5.15
CA ALA A 133 -5.38 13.49 4.71
C ALA A 133 -4.15 13.17 5.60
N ALA A 134 -4.34 12.88 6.88
CA ALA A 134 -3.26 12.49 7.78
C ALA A 134 -2.79 11.06 7.47
N ALA A 135 -3.72 10.16 7.09
CA ALA A 135 -3.37 8.84 6.56
C ALA A 135 -2.53 8.98 5.28
N GLN A 136 -2.95 9.83 4.34
CA GLN A 136 -2.19 10.10 3.10
C GLN A 136 -0.80 10.64 3.40
N ALA A 137 -0.69 11.61 4.31
CA ALA A 137 0.60 12.17 4.73
C ALA A 137 1.53 11.11 5.34
N ALA A 138 0.98 10.15 6.11
CA ALA A 138 1.76 9.07 6.73
C ALA A 138 2.37 8.10 5.72
N ILE A 139 1.80 8.00 4.51
CA ILE A 139 2.26 7.11 3.43
C ILE A 139 2.55 7.87 2.13
N ALA A 140 2.81 9.17 2.19
CA ALA A 140 2.92 10.01 0.99
C ALA A 140 4.01 9.51 0.03
N ASP A 141 5.15 9.08 0.56
CA ASP A 141 6.26 8.53 -0.23
C ASP A 141 5.88 7.23 -0.96
N LEU A 142 5.02 6.41 -0.35
CA LEU A 142 4.50 5.20 -0.95
C LEU A 142 3.49 5.50 -2.07
N LEU A 143 2.62 6.50 -1.85
CA LEU A 143 1.66 6.96 -2.86
C LEU A 143 2.37 7.62 -4.05
N GLU A 144 3.41 8.42 -3.80
CA GLU A 144 4.28 8.98 -4.84
C GLU A 144 4.96 7.88 -5.64
N ALA A 145 5.55 6.88 -4.98
CA ALA A 145 6.18 5.75 -5.66
C ALA A 145 5.18 4.94 -6.51
N LEU A 146 3.93 4.82 -6.05
CA LEU A 146 2.86 4.16 -6.79
C LEU A 146 2.43 5.00 -8.01
N HIS A 147 2.27 6.31 -7.86
CA HIS A 147 2.00 7.22 -8.98
C HIS A 147 3.11 7.16 -10.03
N ALA A 148 4.38 7.28 -9.62
CA ALA A 148 5.52 7.18 -10.53
C ALA A 148 5.62 5.79 -11.21
N ARG A 149 5.06 4.74 -10.60
CA ARG A 149 4.92 3.43 -11.26
C ARG A 149 3.83 3.47 -12.34
N PHE A 150 2.67 4.07 -12.05
CA PHE A 150 1.60 4.23 -13.03
C PHE A 150 1.98 5.14 -14.19
N GLU A 151 2.70 6.23 -13.94
CA GLU A 151 3.20 7.12 -15.00
C GLU A 151 4.12 6.36 -15.96
N ARG A 152 5.09 5.60 -15.43
CA ARG A 152 5.95 4.74 -16.26
C ARG A 152 5.18 3.70 -17.06
N LEU A 153 4.08 3.17 -16.52
CA LEU A 153 3.18 2.29 -17.28
C LEU A 153 2.49 3.07 -18.40
N ILE A 154 1.98 4.27 -18.14
CA ILE A 154 1.32 5.07 -19.17
C ILE A 154 2.30 5.44 -20.28
N GLU A 155 3.50 5.90 -19.93
CA GLU A 155 4.58 6.26 -20.86
C GLU A 155 5.02 5.05 -21.70
N ALA A 156 5.23 3.89 -21.06
CA ALA A 156 5.57 2.66 -21.79
C ALA A 156 4.46 2.25 -22.76
N GLY A 157 3.19 2.43 -22.36
CA GLY A 157 2.04 2.21 -23.23
C GLY A 157 1.99 3.18 -24.41
N GLN A 158 2.33 4.45 -24.21
CA GLN A 158 2.36 5.49 -25.24
C GLN A 158 3.51 5.30 -26.23
N GLN A 159 4.72 4.96 -25.74
CA GLN A 159 5.88 4.65 -26.59
C GLN A 159 5.69 3.37 -27.39
N SER A 160 4.85 2.46 -26.89
CA SER A 160 4.41 1.28 -27.63
C SER A 160 3.29 1.63 -28.63
N ALA A 161 2.53 2.71 -28.43
CA ALA A 161 1.31 3.04 -29.19
C ALA A 161 1.54 3.82 -30.51
N ASP A 162 2.64 3.59 -31.22
CA ASP A 162 2.67 3.96 -32.66
C ASP A 162 1.63 3.16 -33.49
N ASP A 163 0.88 2.23 -32.87
CA ASP A 163 -0.47 1.83 -33.32
C ASP A 163 -1.33 1.30 -32.13
N PRO A 164 -2.21 2.10 -31.50
CA PRO A 164 -3.11 1.59 -30.47
C PRO A 164 -4.22 0.74 -31.14
N PRO A 165 -4.60 -0.43 -30.59
CA PRO A 165 -5.73 -1.17 -31.13
C PRO A 165 -6.97 -0.28 -31.07
N SER A 166 -7.50 0.03 -32.25
CA SER A 166 -8.74 0.76 -32.47
C SER A 166 -9.76 0.36 -31.41
N ALA A 167 -10.20 1.34 -30.61
CA ALA A 167 -11.25 1.15 -29.64
C ALA A 167 -12.41 0.41 -30.32
N ALA A 168 -12.75 -0.77 -29.79
CA ALA A 168 -13.78 -1.63 -30.32
C ALA A 168 -15.02 -0.79 -30.71
N PRO A 169 -15.48 -0.82 -31.98
CA PRO A 169 -16.66 -0.10 -32.36
C PRO A 169 -17.85 -0.65 -31.57
N GLY A 170 -18.40 0.21 -30.73
CA GLY A 170 -19.57 -0.05 -29.92
C GLY A 170 -20.69 -0.64 -30.75
N SER A 171 -21.34 -1.62 -30.15
CA SER A 171 -22.62 -2.21 -30.51
C SER A 171 -23.58 -1.20 -31.14
N ARG A 172 -23.65 -1.18 -32.48
CA ARG A 172 -24.77 -0.54 -33.17
C ARG A 172 -25.92 -1.55 -33.20
N ARG A 173 -26.94 -1.23 -32.38
CA ARG A 173 -28.22 -1.96 -32.27
C ARG A 173 -28.81 -2.19 -33.66
N GLN A 174 -29.26 -3.42 -33.89
CA GLN A 174 -30.25 -3.71 -34.92
C GLN A 174 -31.56 -3.02 -34.50
N SER A 175 -32.13 -2.24 -35.41
CA SER A 175 -33.53 -1.81 -35.42
C SER A 175 -33.92 -1.66 -36.88
#